data_AF-A0AAW6BCG0-F1
#
_entry.id   AF-A0AAW6BCG0-F1
#
_cell.length_a   1.000
_cell.length_b   1.000
_cell.length_c   1.000
_cell.angle_alpha   90.00
_cell.angle_beta   90.00
_cell.angle_gamma   90.00
#
_symmetry.space_group_name_H-M   'P 1'
#
loop_
_entity.id
_entity.type
_entity.pdbx_description
1 polymer ?
#
loop_
_entity_poly.entity_id
_entity_poly.type
_entity_poly.pdbx_seq_one_letter_code
_entity_poly.pdbx_strand_id
1 'polypeptide(L)'
;MKQRLKDLLKKWFPTIHPLPAKRLARWEKEILAAPPDIKDKETIKHVETLDYLDNKECHIRNTQRRARSIALIPVTLGLITSMLLTANDFIEERKSNESEIYHWVDVAKKEYGEKFYLRDDLPDYLNGMNYIGDDKDLSLRKYLHYRYNYYRHSDYLFKVDIGFLLLYLLIIPPFIWAIFRAGFYFV
;
A
#
# COMPACT_ATOMS: atom_id res chain seq x y z
N MET A 1 2.52 27.79 -3.77
CA MET A 1 1.71 26.55 -3.74
C MET A 1 0.23 26.93 -3.90
N LYS A 2 -0.39 26.58 -5.05
CA LYS A 2 -1.65 27.19 -5.55
C LYS A 2 -2.85 26.93 -4.62
N GLN A 3 -3.64 27.98 -4.36
CA GLN A 3 -4.89 27.98 -3.56
C GLN A 3 -5.80 26.77 -3.88
N ARG A 4 -5.93 26.43 -5.17
CA ARG A 4 -6.66 25.25 -5.67
C ARG A 4 -6.25 23.92 -5.02
N LEU A 5 -4.96 23.73 -4.75
CA LEU A 5 -4.47 22.51 -4.09
C LEU A 5 -4.94 22.45 -2.63
N LYS A 6 -4.94 23.59 -1.93
CA LYS A 6 -5.47 23.69 -0.56
C LYS A 6 -6.98 23.40 -0.51
N ASP A 7 -7.72 23.89 -1.51
CA ASP A 7 -9.17 23.69 -1.57
C ASP A 7 -9.54 22.23 -1.91
N LEU A 8 -8.77 21.59 -2.80
CA LEU A 8 -8.88 20.16 -3.06
C LEU A 8 -8.52 19.34 -1.81
N LEU A 9 -7.42 19.66 -1.13
CA LEU A 9 -7.07 19.00 0.13
C LEU A 9 -8.16 19.18 1.20
N LYS A 10 -8.78 20.36 1.33
CA LYS A 10 -9.92 20.58 2.23
C LYS A 10 -11.17 19.79 1.85
N LYS A 11 -11.42 19.58 0.55
CA LYS A 11 -12.57 18.80 0.07
C LYS A 11 -12.41 17.31 0.37
N TRP A 12 -11.19 16.80 0.22
CA TRP A 12 -10.85 15.39 0.47
C TRP A 12 -10.56 15.09 1.95
N PHE A 13 -10.08 16.09 2.68
CA PHE A 13 -9.83 16.07 4.12
C PHE A 13 -10.56 17.26 4.77
N PRO A 14 -11.90 17.22 4.88
CA PRO A 14 -12.60 18.24 5.65
C PRO A 14 -11.97 18.29 7.02
N THR A 15 -11.55 19.49 7.45
CA THR A 15 -10.98 19.71 8.78
C THR A 15 -11.88 19.00 9.77
N ILE A 16 -11.35 17.95 10.40
CA ILE A 16 -12.05 17.14 11.39
C ILE A 16 -12.71 18.14 12.35
N HIS A 17 -14.05 18.11 12.39
CA HIS A 17 -14.86 19.09 13.08
C HIS A 17 -14.23 19.45 14.43
N PRO A 18 -14.08 20.75 14.79
CA PRO A 18 -13.99 21.09 16.19
C PRO A 18 -15.30 20.57 16.80
N LEU A 19 -15.22 19.49 17.59
CA LEU A 19 -16.33 19.02 18.41
C LEU A 19 -16.95 20.27 19.06
N PRO A 20 -18.28 20.44 19.04
CA PRO A 20 -18.88 21.62 19.62
C PRO A 20 -18.59 21.62 21.13
N ALA A 21 -17.68 22.48 21.57
CA ALA A 21 -17.38 22.72 22.99
C ALA A 21 -18.66 23.01 23.82
N LYS A 22 -19.75 23.37 23.15
CA LYS A 22 -21.10 23.55 23.71
C LYS A 22 -21.65 22.34 24.49
N ARG A 23 -21.24 21.09 24.20
CA ARG A 23 -21.78 19.93 24.94
C ARG A 23 -21.31 19.90 26.40
N LEU A 24 -20.06 20.27 26.70
CA LEU A 24 -19.52 20.24 28.08
C LEU A 24 -20.03 21.40 28.94
N ALA A 25 -20.12 22.61 28.37
CA ALA A 25 -20.60 23.79 29.10
C ALA A 25 -22.04 23.65 29.63
N ARG A 26 -22.86 22.82 28.99
CA ARG A 26 -24.25 22.57 29.42
C ARG A 26 -24.35 21.76 30.71
N TRP A 27 -23.39 20.86 30.95
CA TRP A 27 -23.40 19.93 32.09
C TRP A 27 -22.42 20.34 33.20
N GLU A 28 -21.71 21.46 33.04
CA GLU A 28 -20.72 21.95 34.00
C GLU A 28 -21.29 22.03 35.43
N LYS A 29 -22.48 22.60 35.59
CA LYS A 29 -23.13 22.73 36.91
C LYS A 29 -23.50 21.39 37.53
N GLU A 30 -23.91 20.40 36.74
CA GLU A 30 -24.29 19.08 37.24
C GLU A 30 -23.06 18.21 37.54
N ILE A 31 -22.01 18.30 36.72
CA ILE A 31 -20.73 17.60 36.93
C ILE A 31 -20.02 18.14 38.18
N LEU A 32 -20.05 19.46 38.40
CA LEU A 32 -19.47 20.09 39.59
C LEU A 32 -20.30 19.89 40.86
N ALA A 33 -21.60 19.61 40.73
CA ALA A 33 -22.48 19.33 41.86
C ALA A 33 -22.43 17.85 42.31
N ALA A 34 -21.92 16.95 41.47
CA ALA A 34 -21.68 15.57 41.86
C ALA A 34 -20.53 15.51 42.88
N PRO A 35 -20.69 14.82 44.02
CA PRO A 35 -19.61 14.66 44.97
C PRO A 35 -18.43 13.96 44.28
N PRO A 36 -17.19 14.45 44.44
CA PRO A 36 -16.04 13.82 43.81
C PRO A 36 -15.90 12.41 44.38
N ASP A 37 -16.12 11.40 43.54
CA ASP A 37 -15.68 10.04 43.79
C ASP A 37 -14.15 10.04 43.67
N ILE A 38 -13.48 10.40 44.78
CA ILE A 38 -12.02 10.51 44.85
C ILE A 38 -11.46 9.09 44.71
N LYS A 39 -11.17 8.70 43.48
CA LYS A 39 -10.46 7.46 43.18
C LYS A 39 -9.02 7.61 43.65
N ASP A 40 -8.51 6.58 44.33
CA ASP A 40 -7.11 6.55 44.77
C ASP A 40 -6.15 6.59 43.56
N LYS A 41 -4.93 7.09 43.79
CA LYS A 41 -3.88 7.27 42.78
C LYS A 41 -3.58 5.97 42.00
N GLU A 42 -3.74 4.80 42.61
CA GLU A 42 -3.58 3.52 41.91
C GLU A 42 -4.73 3.24 40.94
N THR A 43 -5.98 3.45 41.36
CA THR A 43 -7.17 3.34 40.51
C THR A 43 -7.16 4.30 39.31
N ILE A 44 -6.59 5.49 39.48
CA ILE A 44 -6.50 6.51 38.43
C ILE A 44 -5.42 6.15 37.38
N LYS A 45 -4.32 5.51 37.76
CA LYS A 45 -3.27 5.07 36.82
C LYS A 45 -3.76 4.04 35.79
N HIS A 46 -4.81 3.31 36.12
CA HIS A 46 -5.42 2.31 35.23
C HIS A 46 -6.38 2.92 34.21
N VAL A 47 -6.66 4.23 34.28
CA VAL A 47 -7.47 4.93 33.28
C VAL A 47 -6.59 5.24 32.07
N GLU A 48 -6.75 4.44 31.00
CA GLU A 48 -5.92 4.45 29.79
C GLU A 48 -5.83 5.83 29.08
N THR A 49 -6.82 6.70 29.33
CA THR A 49 -6.92 8.06 28.79
C THR A 49 -6.22 9.13 29.63
N LEU A 50 -5.75 8.86 30.84
CA LEU A 50 -5.05 9.84 31.68
C LEU A 50 -3.53 9.69 31.54
N ASP A 51 -2.82 10.76 31.17
CA ASP A 51 -1.35 10.78 31.06
C ASP A 51 -0.70 11.23 32.37
N TYR A 52 -1.20 12.34 32.91
CA TYR A 52 -0.67 12.99 34.11
C TYR A 52 -1.79 13.79 34.80
N LEU A 53 -1.87 13.71 36.12
CA LEU A 53 -2.79 14.50 36.92
C LEU A 53 -2.04 15.02 38.15
N ASP A 54 -2.02 16.35 38.27
CA ASP A 54 -1.50 17.09 39.42
C ASP A 54 -2.54 18.12 39.84
N ASN A 55 -2.36 18.70 41.02
CA ASN A 55 -3.29 19.64 41.66
C ASN A 55 -3.56 20.91 40.83
N LYS A 56 -2.83 21.11 39.72
CA LYS A 56 -2.95 22.25 38.80
C LYS A 56 -3.15 21.86 37.34
N GLU A 57 -2.83 20.63 36.94
CA GLU A 57 -2.80 20.23 35.54
C GLU A 57 -3.30 18.81 35.33
N CYS A 58 -4.14 18.61 34.31
CA CYS A 58 -4.61 17.31 33.87
C CYS A 58 -4.23 17.13 32.38
N HIS A 59 -3.35 16.18 32.10
CA HIS A 59 -2.95 15.79 30.75
C HIS A 59 -3.70 14.52 30.36
N ILE A 60 -4.50 14.59 29.31
CA ILE A 60 -5.30 13.48 28.78
C ILE A 60 -4.59 12.91 27.56
N ARG A 61 -4.33 11.60 27.55
CA ARG A 61 -3.78 10.88 26.40
C ARG A 61 -4.84 10.81 25.30
N ASN A 62 -4.43 11.24 24.10
CA ASN A 62 -5.18 10.94 22.89
C ASN A 62 -4.84 9.50 22.44
N THR A 63 -5.56 8.52 22.98
CA THR A 63 -5.43 7.08 22.66
C THR A 63 -5.49 6.82 21.16
N GLN A 64 -6.29 7.60 20.43
CA GLN A 64 -6.44 7.55 18.98
C GLN A 64 -5.19 8.05 18.24
N ARG A 65 -4.54 9.15 18.68
CA ARG A 65 -3.27 9.62 18.12
C ARG A 65 -2.16 8.58 18.32
N ARG A 66 -2.16 7.90 19.47
CA ARG A 66 -1.21 6.85 19.82
C ARG A 66 -1.42 5.58 18.98
N ALA A 67 -2.65 5.12 18.80
CA ALA A 67 -2.96 3.98 17.92
C ALA A 67 -2.52 4.23 16.47
N ARG A 68 -2.69 5.47 15.98
CA ARG A 68 -2.20 5.88 14.66
C ARG A 68 -0.67 5.84 14.58
N SER A 69 0.04 6.40 15.57
CA SER A 69 1.50 6.50 15.54
C SER A 69 2.22 5.17 15.80
N ILE A 70 1.64 4.28 16.61
CA ILE A 70 2.29 3.02 17.01
C ILE A 70 1.96 1.88 16.03
N ALA A 71 0.73 1.83 15.51
CA ALA A 71 0.28 0.70 14.70
C ALA A 71 0.01 1.07 13.24
N LEU A 72 -0.94 1.99 12.99
CA LEU A 72 -1.42 2.22 11.62
C LEU A 72 -0.34 2.80 10.70
N ILE A 73 0.44 3.78 11.17
CA ILE A 73 1.50 4.39 10.35
C ILE A 73 2.62 3.39 10.05
N PRO A 74 3.22 2.68 11.02
CA PRO A 74 4.27 1.70 10.74
C PRO A 74 3.80 0.57 9.81
N VAL A 75 2.60 0.04 10.03
CA VAL A 75 2.05 -1.03 9.18
C VAL A 75 1.83 -0.55 7.75
N THR A 76 1.27 0.66 7.58
CA THR A 76 1.04 1.22 6.23
C THR A 76 2.35 1.50 5.51
N LEU A 77 3.36 2.03 6.20
CA LEU A 77 4.70 2.19 5.63
C LEU A 77 5.30 0.83 5.23
N GLY A 78 5.18 -0.19 6.08
CA GLY A 78 5.63 -1.55 5.75
C GLY A 78 4.96 -2.11 4.50
N LEU A 79 3.64 -1.94 4.36
CA LEU A 79 2.89 -2.38 3.17
C LEU A 79 3.36 -1.65 1.89
N ILE A 80 3.54 -0.32 1.97
CA ILE A 80 4.02 0.48 0.83
C ILE A 80 5.45 0.08 0.46
N THR A 81 6.34 -0.07 1.44
CA THR A 81 7.72 -0.51 1.21
C THR A 81 7.76 -1.90 0.58
N SER A 82 6.97 -2.85 1.08
CA SER A 82 6.84 -4.19 0.48
C SER A 82 6.41 -4.10 -0.99
N MET A 83 5.39 -3.29 -1.30
CA MET A 83 4.93 -3.09 -2.67
C MET A 83 6.03 -2.51 -3.58
N LEU A 84 6.80 -1.54 -3.08
CA LEU A 84 7.91 -0.94 -3.83
C LEU A 84 9.03 -1.95 -4.08
N LEU A 85 9.35 -2.80 -3.11
CA LEU A 85 10.34 -3.87 -3.28
C LEU A 85 9.87 -4.89 -4.32
N THR A 86 8.62 -5.37 -4.23
CA THR A 86 8.06 -6.28 -5.24
C THR A 86 8.10 -5.69 -6.65
N ALA A 87 7.81 -4.39 -6.80
CA ALA A 87 7.90 -3.72 -8.09
C ALA A 87 9.35 -3.58 -8.59
N ASN A 88 10.30 -3.31 -7.69
CA ASN A 88 11.72 -3.24 -8.05
C ASN A 88 12.26 -4.60 -8.49
N ASP A 89 11.95 -5.66 -7.74
CA ASP A 89 12.34 -7.03 -8.06
C ASP A 89 11.81 -7.43 -9.45
N PHE A 90 10.56 -7.09 -9.76
CA PHE A 90 9.99 -7.32 -11.09
C PHE A 90 10.75 -6.58 -12.21
N ILE A 91 11.17 -5.33 -11.97
CA ILE A 91 11.94 -4.54 -12.95
C ILE A 91 13.33 -5.14 -13.17
N GLU A 92 14.00 -5.56 -12.10
CA GLU A 92 15.31 -6.21 -12.19
C GLU A 92 15.23 -7.55 -12.90
N GLU A 93 14.25 -8.38 -12.54
CA GLU A 93 14.00 -9.66 -13.18
C GLU A 93 13.73 -9.49 -14.69
N ARG A 94 12.92 -8.49 -15.05
CA ARG A 94 12.64 -8.17 -16.45
C ARG A 94 13.91 -7.86 -17.25
N LYS A 95 14.84 -7.06 -16.71
CA LYS A 95 16.08 -6.72 -17.42
C LYS A 95 16.95 -7.95 -17.69
N SER A 96 17.06 -8.83 -16.70
CA SER A 96 17.78 -10.10 -16.84
C SER A 96 17.13 -10.98 -17.91
N ASN A 97 15.81 -11.11 -17.83
CA ASN A 97 15.01 -11.91 -18.74
C ASN A 97 15.03 -11.39 -20.18
N GLU A 98 14.99 -10.07 -20.39
CA GLU A 98 15.13 -9.46 -21.71
C GLU A 98 16.46 -9.83 -22.38
N SER A 99 17.56 -9.83 -21.63
CA SER A 99 18.86 -10.27 -22.15
C SER A 99 18.86 -11.75 -22.56
N GLU A 100 18.19 -12.61 -21.79
CA GLU A 100 18.09 -14.03 -22.10
C GLU A 100 17.21 -14.27 -23.33
N ILE A 101 16.08 -13.57 -23.44
CA ILE A 101 15.19 -13.64 -24.61
C ILE A 101 15.94 -13.24 -25.87
N TYR A 102 16.69 -12.13 -25.86
CA TYR A 102 17.48 -11.72 -27.02
C TYR A 102 18.57 -12.73 -27.38
N HIS A 103 19.20 -13.37 -26.38
CA HIS A 103 20.14 -14.46 -26.64
C HIS A 103 19.49 -15.61 -27.40
N TRP A 104 18.29 -16.04 -26.99
CA TRP A 104 17.53 -17.10 -27.68
C TRP A 104 17.04 -16.69 -29.06
N VAL A 105 16.68 -15.41 -29.27
CA VAL A 105 16.37 -14.87 -30.60
C VAL A 105 17.58 -14.95 -31.52
N ASP A 106 18.77 -14.60 -31.03
CA ASP A 106 20.01 -14.66 -31.82
C ASP A 106 20.40 -16.10 -32.17
N VAL A 107 20.19 -17.05 -31.24
CA VAL A 107 20.35 -18.48 -31.52
C VAL A 107 19.37 -18.93 -32.62
N ALA A 108 18.09 -18.55 -32.51
CA ALA A 108 17.08 -18.89 -33.51
C ALA A 108 17.43 -18.32 -34.90
N LYS A 109 17.93 -17.08 -34.97
CA LYS A 109 18.41 -16.45 -36.22
C LYS A 109 19.59 -17.21 -36.82
N LYS A 110 20.54 -17.66 -35.99
CA LYS A 110 21.73 -18.36 -36.45
C LYS A 110 21.41 -19.74 -37.00
N GLU A 111 20.50 -20.46 -36.37
CA GLU A 111 20.14 -21.83 -36.75
C GLU A 111 19.10 -21.89 -37.87
N TYR A 112 18.10 -20.99 -37.85
CA TYR A 112 16.93 -21.05 -38.74
C TYR A 112 16.84 -19.89 -39.74
N GLY A 113 17.80 -18.96 -39.71
CA GLY A 113 17.90 -17.79 -40.58
C GLY A 113 17.18 -16.55 -40.03
N GLU A 114 17.42 -15.39 -40.66
CA GLU A 114 16.86 -14.10 -40.19
C GLU A 114 15.34 -14.06 -40.13
N LYS A 115 14.65 -14.88 -40.94
CA LYS A 115 13.19 -14.97 -41.00
C LYS A 115 12.62 -16.14 -40.21
N PHE A 116 13.30 -16.60 -39.16
CA PHE A 116 12.87 -17.73 -38.33
C PHE A 116 11.42 -17.55 -37.81
N TYR A 117 11.01 -16.33 -37.51
CA TYR A 117 9.67 -16.01 -36.98
C TYR A 117 8.52 -16.24 -37.97
N LEU A 118 8.81 -16.49 -39.25
CA LEU A 118 7.81 -16.87 -40.27
C LEU A 118 7.71 -18.38 -40.50
N ARG A 119 8.52 -19.17 -39.79
CA ARG A 119 8.60 -20.61 -39.98
C ARG A 119 7.74 -21.33 -38.95
N ASP A 120 7.06 -22.38 -39.41
CA ASP A 120 6.22 -23.23 -38.58
C ASP A 120 6.96 -24.49 -38.07
N ASP A 121 8.23 -24.68 -38.46
CA ASP A 121 9.05 -25.86 -38.14
C ASP A 121 10.04 -25.62 -36.98
N LEU A 122 9.79 -24.63 -36.12
CA LEU A 122 10.62 -24.36 -34.96
C LEU A 122 10.39 -25.40 -33.84
N PRO A 123 11.46 -25.82 -33.15
CA PRO A 123 11.34 -26.73 -32.03
C PRO A 123 10.65 -26.06 -30.83
N ASP A 124 10.00 -26.87 -29.99
CA ASP A 124 9.16 -26.39 -28.87
C ASP A 124 9.88 -25.42 -27.93
N TYR A 125 11.18 -25.60 -27.71
CA TYR A 125 11.98 -24.72 -26.84
C TYR A 125 12.18 -23.31 -27.41
N LEU A 126 11.98 -23.11 -28.72
CA LEU A 126 12.00 -21.79 -29.39
C LEU A 126 10.61 -21.27 -29.73
N ASN A 127 9.54 -21.97 -29.34
CA ASN A 127 8.18 -21.59 -29.74
C ASN A 127 7.81 -20.17 -29.26
N GLY A 128 8.35 -19.69 -28.15
CA GLY A 128 8.12 -18.31 -27.72
C GLY A 128 8.90 -17.25 -28.52
N MET A 129 9.97 -17.63 -29.23
CA MET A 129 10.82 -16.68 -29.98
C MET A 129 10.12 -16.13 -31.22
N ASN A 130 9.23 -16.92 -31.86
CA ASN A 130 8.48 -16.47 -33.03
C ASN A 130 7.60 -15.23 -32.71
N TYR A 131 7.05 -15.18 -31.48
CA TYR A 131 6.18 -14.12 -31.00
C TYR A 131 6.96 -12.84 -30.70
N ILE A 132 8.21 -12.99 -30.22
CA ILE A 132 9.13 -11.87 -30.05
C ILE A 132 9.53 -11.33 -31.43
N GLY A 133 9.89 -12.24 -32.35
CA GLY A 133 10.33 -11.90 -33.69
C GLY A 133 11.75 -11.30 -33.70
N ASP A 134 11.95 -10.33 -34.59
CA ASP A 134 13.18 -9.53 -34.69
C ASP A 134 12.99 -8.10 -34.15
N ASP A 135 12.10 -7.96 -33.17
CA ASP A 135 11.87 -6.68 -32.52
C ASP A 135 13.12 -6.24 -31.75
N LYS A 136 13.61 -5.03 -32.07
CA LYS A 136 14.77 -4.44 -31.39
C LYS A 136 14.51 -4.06 -29.94
N ASP A 137 13.25 -3.78 -29.60
CA ASP A 137 12.84 -3.36 -28.26
C ASP A 137 11.62 -4.17 -27.78
N LEU A 138 11.81 -4.89 -26.68
CA LEU A 138 10.74 -5.66 -26.06
C LEU A 138 9.80 -4.74 -25.27
N SER A 139 8.64 -4.46 -25.83
CA SER A 139 7.59 -3.74 -25.09
C SER A 139 7.13 -4.53 -23.86
N LEU A 140 6.70 -3.83 -22.80
CA LEU A 140 6.21 -4.48 -21.57
C LEU A 140 5.07 -5.47 -21.87
N ARG A 141 4.17 -5.14 -22.80
CA ARG A 141 3.06 -6.02 -23.17
C ARG A 141 3.55 -7.33 -23.79
N LYS A 142 4.54 -7.25 -24.69
CA LYS A 142 5.14 -8.44 -25.30
C LYS A 142 5.89 -9.27 -24.25
N TYR A 143 6.64 -8.61 -23.36
CA TYR A 143 7.31 -9.28 -22.26
C TYR A 143 6.32 -10.03 -21.35
N LEU A 144 5.24 -9.39 -20.92
CA LEU A 144 4.23 -10.01 -20.07
C LEU A 144 3.54 -11.19 -20.78
N HIS A 145 3.24 -11.04 -22.07
CA HIS A 145 2.70 -12.16 -22.85
C HIS A 145 3.69 -13.32 -22.92
N TYR A 146 4.98 -13.02 -23.15
CA TYR A 146 6.04 -14.03 -23.17
C TYR A 146 6.16 -14.75 -21.81
N ARG A 147 6.29 -13.99 -20.72
CA ARG A 147 6.38 -14.49 -19.33
C ARG A 147 5.20 -15.37 -18.94
N TYR A 148 3.98 -14.98 -19.27
CA TYR A 148 2.80 -15.74 -18.81
C TYR A 148 2.32 -16.84 -19.77
N ASN A 149 2.95 -17.03 -20.93
CA ASN A 149 2.60 -18.12 -21.84
C ASN A 149 3.76 -19.08 -22.11
N TYR A 150 5.01 -18.62 -22.05
CA TYR A 150 6.17 -19.41 -22.48
C TYR A 150 7.20 -19.67 -21.38
N TYR A 151 7.18 -18.94 -20.25
CA TYR A 151 8.06 -19.28 -19.13
C TYR A 151 7.67 -20.61 -18.50
N ARG A 152 8.67 -21.29 -17.94
CA ARG A 152 8.44 -22.41 -17.04
C ARG A 152 7.66 -21.91 -15.82
N HIS A 153 6.57 -22.59 -15.49
CA HIS A 153 5.65 -22.19 -14.41
C HIS A 153 4.94 -20.85 -14.63
N SER A 154 4.71 -20.45 -15.89
CA SER A 154 3.97 -19.25 -16.27
C SER A 154 2.65 -19.05 -15.51
N ASP A 155 1.84 -20.11 -15.37
CA ASP A 155 0.58 -20.09 -14.62
C ASP A 155 0.76 -19.71 -13.14
N TYR A 156 1.83 -20.19 -12.52
CA TYR A 156 2.13 -19.88 -11.13
C TYR A 156 2.59 -18.44 -10.99
N LEU A 157 3.51 -17.99 -11.86
CA LEU A 157 3.99 -16.60 -11.88
C LEU A 157 2.83 -15.62 -12.05
N PHE A 158 1.93 -15.90 -13.00
CA PHE A 158 0.75 -15.08 -13.22
C PHE A 158 -0.14 -14.98 -11.97
N LYS A 159 -0.41 -16.12 -11.30
CA LYS A 159 -1.23 -16.17 -10.08
C LYS A 159 -0.58 -15.41 -8.92
N VAL A 160 0.74 -15.50 -8.77
CA VAL A 160 1.49 -14.79 -7.74
C VAL A 160 1.46 -13.28 -8.01
N ASP A 161 1.80 -12.86 -9.23
CA ASP A 161 1.89 -11.45 -9.60
C ASP A 161 0.52 -10.75 -9.49
N ILE A 162 -0.55 -11.39 -10.00
CA ILE A 162 -1.92 -10.86 -9.84
C ILE A 162 -2.38 -10.89 -8.38
N GLY A 163 -1.99 -11.92 -7.62
CA GLY A 163 -2.33 -12.07 -6.21
C GLY A 163 -1.75 -10.92 -5.36
N PHE A 164 -0.47 -10.63 -5.52
CA PHE A 164 0.18 -9.49 -4.85
C PHE A 164 -0.38 -8.15 -5.30
N LEU A 165 -0.64 -7.96 -6.61
CA LEU A 165 -1.25 -6.74 -7.11
C LEU A 165 -2.61 -6.48 -6.46
N LEU A 166 -3.48 -7.50 -6.41
CA LEU A 166 -4.79 -7.40 -5.78
C LEU A 166 -4.69 -7.20 -4.27
N LEU A 167 -3.77 -7.88 -3.60
CA LEU A 167 -3.49 -7.71 -2.17
C LEU A 167 -3.17 -6.25 -1.86
N TYR A 168 -2.22 -5.65 -2.59
CA TYR A 168 -1.85 -4.26 -2.38
C TYR A 168 -2.99 -3.30 -2.70
N LEU A 169 -3.72 -3.54 -3.80
CA LEU A 169 -4.85 -2.71 -4.22
C LEU A 169 -6.01 -2.75 -3.23
N LEU A 170 -6.25 -3.88 -2.56
CA LEU A 170 -7.32 -4.04 -1.59
C LEU A 170 -6.93 -3.57 -0.19
N ILE A 171 -5.69 -3.78 0.25
CA ILE A 171 -5.28 -3.51 1.63
C ILE A 171 -4.80 -2.07 1.81
N ILE A 172 -4.03 -1.51 0.87
CA ILE A 172 -3.42 -0.18 1.06
C ILE A 172 -4.49 0.93 1.21
N PRO A 173 -5.55 1.00 0.38
CA PRO A 173 -6.52 2.10 0.48
C PRO A 173 -7.27 2.15 1.82
N PRO A 174 -7.78 1.04 2.39
CA PRO A 174 -8.35 1.04 3.74
C PRO A 174 -7.39 1.50 4.83
N PHE A 175 -6.12 1.13 4.75
CA PHE A 175 -5.11 1.53 5.74
C PHE A 175 -4.80 3.03 5.67
N ILE A 176 -4.62 3.56 4.45
CA ILE A 176 -4.48 5.01 4.22
C ILE A 176 -5.74 5.73 4.74
N TRP A 177 -6.92 5.23 4.40
CA TRP A 177 -8.19 5.77 4.86
C TRP A 177 -8.29 5.75 6.39
N ALA A 178 -7.88 4.67 7.06
CA ALA A 178 -7.90 4.55 8.52
C ALA A 178 -6.95 5.55 9.19
N ILE A 179 -5.76 5.81 8.62
CA ILE A 179 -4.85 6.84 9.11
C ILE A 179 -5.55 8.22 9.12
N PHE A 180 -6.29 8.55 8.06
CA PHE A 180 -6.96 9.84 7.95
C PHE A 180 -8.30 9.92 8.71
N ARG A 181 -9.09 8.84 8.74
CA ARG A 181 -10.50 8.82 9.20
C ARG A 181 -10.78 8.06 10.49
N ALA A 182 -9.83 7.35 11.10
CA ALA A 182 -10.00 6.75 12.44
C ALA A 182 -10.08 7.82 13.54
N GLY A 183 -11.13 8.64 13.51
CA GLY A 183 -11.45 9.75 14.41
C GLY A 183 -12.95 10.02 14.49
N PHE A 184 -13.79 9.03 14.18
CA PHE A 184 -15.24 9.17 14.19
C PHE A 184 -16.01 7.96 14.72
N TYR A 185 -15.32 6.94 15.25
CA TYR A 185 -15.98 5.83 15.94
C TYR A 185 -15.45 5.80 17.37
N PHE A 186 -16.36 5.90 18.34
CA PHE A 186 -16.17 6.18 19.77
C PHE A 186 -15.99 7.67 20.12
N VAL A 187 -17.09 8.43 20.16
CA VAL A 187 -17.76 8.96 21.38
C VAL A 187 -19.09 9.59 20.95
#